data_AF-A0A1G5EB11-F1
#
_entry.id   AF-A0A1G5EB11-F1
#
_cell.length_a   1.000
_cell.length_b   1.000
_cell.length_c   1.000
_cell.angle_alpha   90.00
_cell.angle_beta   90.00
_cell.angle_gamma   90.00
#
_symmetry.space_group_name_H-M   'P 1'
#
loop_
_entity.id
_entity.type
_entity.pdbx_description
1 polymer ?
#
loop_
_entity_poly.entity_id
_entity_poly.type
_entity_poly.pdbx_seq_one_letter_code
_entity_poly.pdbx_strand_id
1 'polypeptide(L)'
;MAITQEFKQAVKDNDTLMIRIMLKDSLVVDPTFEEFNQMISLSEGNLLDLYEEHDGEALKYDVDLWTKNYMDEQMIQVVYNFSKVRIELLKRICKHLYGERAQKIEKERIVSSNRNQISQKQIGTGMVVGGVLATVVGITVAKSVVVVAGVAFVVVGGVLIITDK
;
A
#
# COMPACT_ATOMS: atom_id res chain seq x y z
N MET A 1 -3.08 0.09 -1.48
CA MET A 1 -2.18 1.27 -1.31
C MET A 1 -1.10 0.95 -0.27
N ALA A 2 -0.11 1.80 -0.04
CA ALA A 2 0.89 1.60 1.01
C ALA A 2 0.58 2.51 2.21
N ILE A 3 0.52 1.94 3.41
CA ILE A 3 0.39 2.72 4.66
C ILE A 3 1.56 3.72 4.75
N THR A 4 1.22 4.99 4.96
CA THR A 4 2.18 6.09 5.01
C THR A 4 3.15 5.99 6.19
N GLN A 5 4.29 6.67 6.12
CA GLN A 5 5.26 6.66 7.22
C GLN A 5 4.74 7.43 8.42
N GLU A 6 3.97 8.49 8.17
CA GLU A 6 3.31 9.32 9.16
C GLU A 6 2.34 8.49 10.00
N PHE A 7 1.51 7.64 9.37
CA PHE A 7 0.61 6.76 10.10
C PHE A 7 1.37 5.74 10.95
N LYS A 8 2.41 5.13 10.38
CA LYS A 8 3.26 4.17 11.11
C LYS A 8 3.94 4.83 12.31
N GLN A 9 4.36 6.09 12.18
CA GLN A 9 4.97 6.83 13.27
C GLN A 9 3.95 7.14 14.36
N ALA A 10 2.74 7.59 13.99
CA ALA A 10 1.65 7.79 14.96
C ALA A 10 1.32 6.50 15.75
N VAL A 11 1.28 5.34 15.08
CA VAL A 11 1.10 4.03 15.74
C VAL A 11 2.24 3.72 16.72
N LYS A 12 3.50 3.97 16.33
CA LYS A 12 4.66 3.75 17.22
C LYS A 12 4.64 4.67 18.44
N ASP A 13 4.21 5.91 18.26
CA ASP A 13 4.17 6.93 19.30
C ASP A 13 2.90 6.83 20.16
N ASN A 14 2.00 5.88 19.86
CA ASN A 14 0.66 5.76 20.44
C ASN A 14 -0.15 7.06 20.36
N ASP A 15 0.06 7.86 19.32
CA ASP A 15 -0.69 9.10 19.06
C ASP A 15 -2.10 8.76 18.57
N THR A 16 -2.94 8.41 19.54
CA THR A 16 -4.30 7.93 19.30
C THR A 16 -5.15 8.99 18.60
N LEU A 17 -4.93 10.28 18.89
CA LEU A 17 -5.64 11.37 18.24
C LEU A 17 -5.29 11.43 16.74
N MET A 18 -4.00 11.40 16.41
CA MET A 18 -3.55 11.41 15.02
C MET A 18 -4.06 10.19 14.26
N ILE A 19 -3.98 9.01 14.86
CA ILE A 19 -4.48 7.76 14.26
C ILE A 19 -5.97 7.86 13.93
N ARG A 20 -6.79 8.36 14.88
CA ARG A 20 -8.24 8.55 14.67
C ARG A 20 -8.54 9.57 13.58
N ILE A 21 -7.79 10.67 13.50
CA ILE A 21 -7.93 11.67 12.43
C ILE A 21 -7.61 11.05 11.07
N MET A 22 -6.48 10.35 10.94
CA MET A 22 -6.07 9.73 9.68
C MET A 22 -7.05 8.63 9.25
N LEU A 23 -7.52 7.80 10.18
CA LEU A 23 -8.55 6.80 9.94
C LEU A 23 -9.84 7.44 9.43
N LYS A 24 -10.33 8.47 10.11
CA LYS A 24 -11.52 9.21 9.69
C LYS A 24 -11.36 9.79 8.29
N ASP A 25 -10.26 10.50 8.02
CA ASP A 25 -10.04 11.16 6.73
C ASP A 25 -9.98 10.15 5.57
N SER A 26 -9.43 8.96 5.81
CA SER A 26 -9.38 7.89 4.80
C SER A 26 -10.75 7.43 4.30
N LEU A 27 -11.82 7.60 5.09
CA LEU A 27 -13.18 7.24 4.67
C LEU A 27 -13.68 8.07 3.48
N VAL A 28 -13.20 9.32 3.35
CA VAL A 28 -13.57 10.25 2.26
C VAL A 28 -12.51 10.26 1.16
N VAL A 29 -11.24 10.14 1.54
CA VAL A 29 -10.12 10.05 0.58
C VAL A 29 -10.25 8.78 -0.26
N ASP A 30 -10.50 7.64 0.39
CA ASP A 30 -10.72 6.34 -0.23
C ASP A 30 -12.08 5.73 0.17
N PRO A 31 -13.17 6.05 -0.55
CA PRO A 31 -14.50 5.50 -0.27
C PRO A 31 -14.64 4.00 -0.62
N THR A 32 -13.57 3.33 -1.09
CA THR A 32 -13.51 1.85 -1.15
C THR A 32 -13.19 1.22 0.21
N PHE A 33 -12.72 2.03 1.16
CA PHE A 33 -12.26 1.65 2.50
C PHE A 33 -11.04 0.72 2.51
N GLU A 34 -10.32 0.52 1.39
CA GLU A 34 -9.11 -0.29 1.38
C GLU A 34 -8.04 0.30 2.31
N GLU A 35 -7.81 1.62 2.20
CA GLU A 35 -6.87 2.34 3.08
C GLU A 35 -7.30 2.29 4.55
N PHE A 36 -8.57 2.57 4.84
CA PHE A 36 -9.12 2.47 6.19
C PHE A 36 -8.88 1.08 6.80
N ASN A 37 -9.18 0.02 6.04
CA ASN A 37 -9.07 -1.36 6.53
C ASN A 37 -7.60 -1.76 6.80
N GLN A 38 -6.65 -1.26 6.00
CA GLN A 38 -5.23 -1.50 6.24
C GLN A 38 -4.74 -0.77 7.50
N MET A 39 -5.14 0.49 7.66
CA MET A 39 -4.76 1.32 8.81
C MET A 39 -5.37 0.82 10.13
N ILE A 40 -6.65 0.43 10.12
CA ILE A 40 -7.30 -0.08 11.32
C ILE A 40 -6.68 -1.41 11.75
N SER A 41 -6.39 -2.30 10.79
CA SER A 41 -5.75 -3.60 11.07
C SER A 41 -4.35 -3.43 11.69
N LEU A 42 -3.56 -2.48 11.19
CA LEU A 42 -2.27 -2.16 11.79
C LEU A 42 -2.42 -1.61 13.21
N SER A 43 -3.43 -0.75 13.43
CA SER A 43 -3.67 -0.13 14.73
C SER A 43 -4.12 -1.15 15.77
N GLU A 44 -5.07 -2.02 15.43
CA GLU A 44 -5.57 -3.08 16.31
C GLU A 44 -4.47 -4.08 16.72
N GLY A 45 -3.46 -4.29 15.87
CA GLY A 45 -2.32 -5.15 16.19
C GLY A 45 -1.31 -4.53 17.16
N ASN A 46 -1.37 -3.22 17.39
CA ASN A 46 -0.37 -2.49 18.20
C ASN A 46 -0.98 -1.73 19.40
N LEU A 47 -2.27 -1.42 19.37
CA LEU A 47 -2.96 -0.61 20.37
C LEU A 47 -4.04 -1.42 21.09
N LEU A 48 -4.02 -1.38 22.42
CA LEU A 48 -5.05 -2.02 23.25
C LEU A 48 -6.33 -1.18 23.39
N ASP A 49 -6.22 0.15 23.32
CA ASP A 49 -7.30 1.09 23.64
C ASP A 49 -7.60 2.06 22.49
N LEU A 50 -7.75 1.51 21.28
CA LEU A 50 -8.08 2.32 20.10
C LEU A 50 -9.53 2.80 20.12
N TYR A 51 -10.43 1.92 20.57
CA TYR A 51 -11.88 2.10 20.50
C TYR A 51 -12.46 2.51 21.84
N GLU A 52 -13.50 3.31 21.78
CA GLU A 52 -14.30 3.67 22.94
C GLU A 52 -15.68 3.01 22.89
N GLU A 53 -16.30 2.85 24.06
CA GLU A 53 -17.74 2.60 24.13
C GLU A 53 -18.49 3.78 23.51
N HIS A 54 -19.63 3.50 22.89
CA HIS A 54 -20.42 4.56 22.27
C HIS A 54 -21.01 5.48 23.35
N ASP A 55 -20.91 6.79 23.13
CA ASP A 55 -21.33 7.85 24.05
C ASP A 55 -22.85 8.00 24.24
N GLY A 56 -23.66 7.19 23.55
CA GLY A 56 -25.11 7.18 23.66
C GLY A 56 -25.82 8.19 22.76
N GLU A 57 -25.10 8.84 21.83
CA GLU A 57 -25.74 9.66 20.79
C GLU A 57 -26.77 8.87 19.99
N ALA A 58 -27.95 9.45 19.75
CA ALA A 58 -28.96 8.85 18.89
C ALA A 58 -28.57 8.98 17.40
N LEU A 59 -27.85 7.99 16.90
CA LEU A 59 -27.41 7.91 15.51
C LEU A 59 -28.57 7.73 14.52
N LYS A 60 -28.51 8.44 13.39
CA LYS A 60 -29.55 8.40 12.33
C LYS A 60 -29.22 7.31 11.31
N TYR A 61 -29.95 6.21 11.37
CA TYR A 61 -29.80 5.09 10.41
C TYR A 61 -30.74 5.18 9.20
N ASP A 62 -31.63 6.16 9.18
CA ASP A 62 -32.47 6.45 8.02
C ASP A 62 -31.61 7.06 6.89
N VAL A 63 -31.63 6.40 5.73
CA VAL A 63 -30.83 6.77 4.55
C VAL A 63 -31.24 8.15 4.03
N ASP A 64 -32.51 8.53 4.17
CA ASP A 64 -33.02 9.84 3.72
C ASP A 64 -32.41 10.99 4.54
N LEU A 65 -31.85 10.70 5.71
CA LEU A 65 -31.17 11.67 6.58
C LEU A 65 -29.65 11.73 6.36
N TRP A 66 -29.09 10.87 5.50
CA TRP A 66 -27.65 10.80 5.23
C TRP A 66 -27.21 11.88 4.25
N THR A 67 -27.11 13.10 4.76
CA THR A 67 -26.60 14.26 4.03
C THR A 67 -25.11 14.48 4.29
N LYS A 68 -24.44 15.27 3.44
CA LYS A 68 -23.06 15.71 3.68
C LYS A 68 -22.90 16.44 5.02
N ASN A 69 -23.87 17.29 5.39
CA ASN A 69 -23.83 17.98 6.67
C ASN A 69 -23.88 17.00 7.85
N TYR A 70 -24.79 16.02 7.80
CA TYR A 70 -24.87 15.01 8.85
C TYR A 70 -23.60 14.15 8.91
N MET A 71 -23.01 13.86 7.75
CA MET A 71 -21.73 13.20 7.67
C MET A 71 -20.61 14.02 8.34
N ASP A 72 -20.51 15.32 8.02
CA ASP A 72 -19.50 16.22 8.58
C ASP A 72 -19.64 16.35 10.11
N GLU A 73 -20.88 16.42 10.62
CA GLU A 73 -21.16 16.36 12.05
C GLU A 73 -20.58 15.09 12.68
N GLN A 74 -20.89 13.91 12.12
CA GLN A 74 -20.40 12.64 12.64
C GLN A 74 -18.88 12.46 12.47
N MET A 75 -18.28 13.06 11.44
CA MET A 75 -16.83 13.11 11.24
C MET A 75 -16.13 13.93 12.33
N ILE A 76 -16.75 14.99 12.84
CA ILE A 76 -16.21 15.71 13.99
C ILE A 76 -16.31 14.83 15.25
N GLN A 77 -17.47 14.21 15.49
CA GLN A 77 -17.72 13.41 16.70
C GLN A 77 -16.84 12.16 16.80
N VAL A 78 -16.56 11.47 15.69
CA VAL A 78 -15.80 10.21 15.71
C VAL A 78 -14.36 10.37 16.20
N VAL A 79 -13.78 11.57 16.11
CA VAL A 79 -12.44 11.84 16.65
C VAL A 79 -12.46 11.77 18.20
N TYR A 80 -13.52 12.31 18.80
CA TYR A 80 -13.67 12.36 20.25
C TYR A 80 -14.23 11.08 20.84
N ASN A 81 -15.15 10.41 20.14
CA ASN A 81 -15.65 9.10 20.51
C ASN A 81 -15.55 8.12 19.34
N PHE A 82 -14.39 7.47 19.27
CA PHE A 82 -14.02 6.51 18.22
C PHE A 82 -14.64 5.14 18.47
N SER A 83 -15.98 5.10 18.50
CA SER A 83 -16.74 3.89 18.73
C SER A 83 -17.00 3.11 17.45
N LYS A 84 -16.99 1.78 17.54
CA LYS A 84 -17.24 0.90 16.38
C LYS A 84 -18.59 1.18 15.72
N VAL A 85 -19.60 1.50 16.52
CA VAL A 85 -20.96 1.82 16.05
C VAL A 85 -20.96 3.08 15.18
N ARG A 86 -20.29 4.16 15.61
CA ARG A 86 -20.19 5.40 14.84
C ARG A 86 -19.36 5.21 13.57
N ILE A 87 -18.25 4.48 13.64
CA ILE A 87 -17.42 4.15 12.47
C ILE A 87 -18.25 3.39 11.42
N GLU A 88 -19.05 2.42 11.85
CA GLU A 88 -19.90 1.66 10.94
C GLU A 88 -20.94 2.54 10.26
N LEU A 89 -21.60 3.44 11.00
CA LEU A 89 -22.51 4.43 10.43
C LEU A 89 -21.80 5.28 9.37
N LEU A 90 -20.63 5.83 9.70
CA LEU A 90 -19.85 6.66 8.77
C LEU A 90 -19.47 5.90 7.49
N LYS A 91 -19.10 4.62 7.58
CA LYS A 91 -18.84 3.78 6.39
C LYS A 91 -20.10 3.63 5.54
N ARG A 92 -21.28 3.46 6.15
CA ARG A 92 -22.57 3.37 5.44
C ARG A 92 -22.91 4.69 4.75
N ILE A 93 -22.78 5.82 5.44
CA ILE A 93 -23.00 7.16 4.89
C ILE A 93 -22.02 7.44 3.73
N CYS A 94 -20.72 7.16 3.91
CA CYS A 94 -19.71 7.28 2.85
C CYS A 94 -20.10 6.50 1.61
N LYS A 95 -20.52 5.24 1.78
CA LYS A 95 -20.90 4.38 0.66
C LYS A 95 -22.14 4.92 -0.08
N HIS A 96 -23.09 5.50 0.66
CA HIS A 96 -24.26 6.14 0.07
C HIS A 96 -23.88 7.40 -0.72
N LEU A 97 -23.09 8.29 -0.14
CA LEU A 97 -22.74 9.58 -0.74
C LEU A 97 -21.66 9.50 -1.84
N TYR A 98 -20.76 8.52 -1.75
CA TYR A 98 -19.58 8.41 -2.63
C TYR A 98 -19.48 7.06 -3.36
N GLY A 99 -20.57 6.30 -3.43
CA GLY A 99 -20.60 4.97 -4.04
C GLY A 99 -20.13 4.95 -5.50
N GLU A 100 -20.52 5.94 -6.31
CA GLU A 100 -20.05 6.05 -7.70
C GLU A 100 -18.53 6.29 -7.79
N ARG A 101 -18.00 7.13 -6.90
CA ARG A 101 -16.55 7.39 -6.82
C ARG A 101 -15.81 6.13 -6.41
N ALA A 102 -16.32 5.39 -5.43
CA ALA A 102 -15.74 4.11 -5.01
C ALA A 102 -15.69 3.11 -6.18
N GLN A 103 -16.77 2.99 -6.96
CA GLN A 103 -16.80 2.12 -8.14
C GLN A 103 -15.80 2.56 -9.22
N LYS A 104 -15.64 3.86 -9.45
CA LYS A 104 -14.65 4.38 -10.40
C LYS A 104 -13.22 4.05 -9.97
N ILE A 105 -12.89 4.30 -8.70
CA ILE A 105 -11.57 3.97 -8.12
C ILE A 105 -11.28 2.48 -8.29
N GLU A 106 -12.25 1.61 -7.98
CA GLU A 106 -12.07 0.16 -8.10
C GLU A 106 -11.80 -0.28 -9.55
N LYS A 107 -12.56 0.26 -10.51
CA LYS A 107 -12.34 -0.01 -11.94
C LYS A 107 -10.95 0.44 -12.39
N GLU A 108 -10.52 1.63 -11.97
CA GLU A 108 -9.18 2.17 -12.31
C GLU A 108 -8.06 1.32 -11.70
N ARG A 109 -8.22 0.80 -10.49
CA ARG A 109 -7.27 -0.12 -9.85
C ARG A 109 -7.15 -1.43 -10.61
N ILE A 110 -8.27 -2.03 -11.03
CA ILE A 110 -8.28 -3.27 -11.84
C ILE A 110 -7.58 -3.06 -13.18
N VAL A 111 -7.88 -1.97 -13.89
CA VAL A 111 -7.25 -1.65 -15.19
C VAL A 111 -5.74 -1.44 -15.04
N SER A 112 -5.32 -0.73 -13.99
CA SER A 112 -3.90 -0.47 -13.72
C SER A 112 -3.14 -1.74 -13.35
N SER A 113 -3.74 -2.61 -12.54
CA SER A 113 -3.19 -3.92 -12.19
C SER A 113 -2.99 -4.79 -13.44
N ASN A 114 -3.99 -4.86 -14.32
CA ASN A 114 -3.91 -5.62 -15.58
C ASN A 114 -2.83 -5.07 -16.53
N ARG A 115 -2.67 -3.74 -16.61
CA ARG A 115 -1.62 -3.12 -17.43
C ARG A 115 -0.22 -3.47 -16.91
N ASN A 116 -0.03 -3.47 -15.60
CA ASN A 116 1.24 -3.88 -14.98
C ASN A 116 1.53 -5.38 -15.23
N GLN A 117 0.50 -6.23 -15.25
CA GLN A 117 0.64 -7.65 -15.54
C GLN A 117 0.99 -7.93 -17.02
N ILE A 118 0.45 -7.13 -17.96
CA ILE A 118 0.79 -7.23 -19.40
C ILE A 118 2.21 -6.71 -19.66
N SER A 119 2.64 -5.65 -18.97
CA SER A 119 4.00 -5.09 -19.12
C SER A 119 5.10 -5.97 -18.54
N GLN A 120 4.80 -6.90 -17.62
CA GLN A 120 5.79 -7.81 -17.05
C GLN A 120 6.00 -9.10 -17.85
N LYS A 121 5.22 -9.37 -18.92
CA LYS A 121 5.43 -10.54 -19.79
C LYS A 121 6.32 -10.29 -21.02
N GLN A 122 6.95 -9.12 -21.15
CA GLN A 122 7.86 -8.82 -22.28
C GLN A 122 9.18 -8.16 -21.84
N ILE A 123 9.84 -8.66 -20.80
CA ILE A 123 11.28 -8.44 -20.60
C ILE A 123 11.89 -9.74 -20.12
N GLY A 124 12.13 -10.66 -21.04
CA GLY A 124 12.78 -11.92 -20.74
C GLY A 124 12.61 -12.88 -21.90
N THR A 125 13.72 -13.21 -22.56
CA THR A 125 13.85 -14.14 -23.69
C THR A 125 13.86 -13.48 -25.07
N GLY A 126 15.06 -13.01 -25.44
CA GLY A 126 15.68 -13.27 -26.75
C GLY A 126 14.85 -13.03 -28.00
N MET A 127 14.91 -11.82 -28.55
CA MET A 127 14.71 -11.60 -29.98
C MET A 127 16.04 -11.17 -30.59
N VAL A 128 16.82 -12.19 -30.97
CA VAL A 128 17.90 -12.05 -31.95
C VAL A 128 17.21 -11.83 -33.31
N VAL A 129 17.09 -10.57 -33.73
CA VAL A 129 16.91 -10.25 -35.15
C VAL A 129 18.26 -9.75 -35.64
N GLY A 130 18.79 -10.48 -36.63
CA GLY A 130 20.19 -10.47 -37.01
C GLY A 130 20.75 -9.09 -37.37
N GLY A 131 22.00 -8.88 -36.97
CA GLY A 131 22.87 -7.82 -37.49
C GLY A 131 23.62 -7.02 -36.43
N VAL A 132 24.83 -7.48 -36.11
CA VAL A 132 25.96 -6.70 -35.53
C VAL A 132 25.96 -6.44 -33.99
N LEU A 133 26.84 -7.21 -33.35
CA LEU A 133 27.61 -7.06 -32.11
C LEU A 133 27.54 -5.71 -31.34
N ALA A 134 27.05 -5.75 -30.10
CA ALA A 134 27.66 -5.04 -28.96
C ALA A 134 27.12 -5.61 -27.64
N THR A 135 28.00 -6.21 -26.85
CA THR A 135 27.74 -6.78 -25.52
C THR A 135 27.61 -5.67 -24.48
N VAL A 136 26.43 -5.44 -23.90
CA VAL A 136 26.33 -4.70 -22.63
C VAL A 136 26.35 -5.70 -21.49
N VAL A 137 27.55 -5.93 -20.95
CA VAL A 137 27.75 -6.61 -19.66
C VAL A 137 27.41 -5.59 -18.57
N GLY A 138 26.17 -5.58 -18.10
CA GLY A 138 25.78 -4.93 -16.84
C GLY A 138 26.09 -5.86 -15.68
N ILE A 139 27.23 -5.66 -15.04
CA ILE A 139 27.74 -6.45 -13.91
C ILE A 139 26.76 -6.37 -12.72
N THR A 140 26.12 -7.48 -12.36
CA THR A 140 25.56 -7.65 -11.01
C THR A 140 26.67 -8.10 -10.08
N VAL A 141 27.18 -7.23 -9.22
CA VAL A 141 28.00 -7.67 -8.08
C VAL A 141 27.47 -7.02 -6.81
N ALA A 142 26.70 -7.81 -6.07
CA ALA A 142 26.67 -7.72 -4.63
C ALA A 142 27.10 -9.09 -4.09
N LYS A 143 28.41 -9.30 -3.97
CA LYS A 143 28.99 -10.15 -2.92
C LYS A 143 30.49 -9.87 -2.83
N SER A 144 30.85 -9.34 -1.68
CA SER A 144 32.17 -8.95 -1.22
C SER A 144 33.10 -10.17 -1.11
N VAL A 145 34.28 -10.10 -1.74
CA VAL A 145 35.45 -10.89 -1.35
C VAL A 145 36.69 -10.01 -1.52
N VAL A 146 37.39 -9.80 -0.41
CA VAL A 146 38.70 -9.14 -0.30
C VAL A 146 39.76 -10.23 -0.35
N VAL A 147 40.77 -10.13 -1.25
CA VAL A 147 42.03 -10.89 -1.11
C VAL A 147 43.23 -10.01 -1.48
N VAL A 148 44.22 -10.10 -0.60
CA VAL A 148 45.46 -9.34 -0.45
C VAL A 148 46.62 -10.04 -1.18
N ALA A 149 47.56 -9.23 -1.70
CA ALA A 149 48.92 -9.59 -2.16
C ALA A 149 49.05 -10.68 -3.26
N GLY A 150 48.92 -10.23 -4.51
CA GLY A 150 49.93 -10.51 -5.53
C GLY A 150 50.01 -11.91 -6.14
N VAL A 151 48.90 -12.51 -6.60
CA VAL A 151 48.83 -13.28 -7.88
C VAL A 151 47.36 -13.28 -8.32
N ALA A 152 47.07 -12.78 -9.52
CA ALA A 152 45.76 -12.90 -10.14
C ALA A 152 45.60 -14.30 -10.75
N PHE A 153 44.70 -15.12 -10.21
CA PHE A 153 44.21 -16.30 -10.91
C PHE A 153 42.87 -15.97 -11.55
N VAL A 154 42.86 -15.88 -12.87
CA VAL A 154 41.64 -15.98 -13.66
C VAL A 154 41.36 -17.48 -13.83
N VAL A 155 40.29 -17.96 -13.19
CA VAL A 155 39.79 -19.31 -13.43
C VAL A 155 39.02 -19.28 -14.75
N VAL A 156 39.74 -19.52 -15.84
CA VAL A 156 39.17 -19.98 -17.10
C VAL A 156 39.53 -21.46 -17.22
N GLY A 157 38.51 -22.31 -17.26
CA GLY A 157 38.63 -23.71 -17.63
C GLY A 157 37.90 -24.66 -16.66
N GLY A 158 36.97 -25.48 -17.16
CA GLY A 158 37.36 -26.54 -18.08
C GLY A 158 36.98 -26.09 -19.50
N VAL A 159 37.87 -26.03 -20.48
CA VAL A 159 38.84 -27.05 -20.91
C VAL A 159 40.17 -26.37 -21.30
N LEU A 160 41.29 -27.00 -20.93
CA LEU A 160 42.65 -26.66 -21.39
C LEU A 160 42.86 -27.27 -22.79
N ILE A 161 43.15 -26.45 -23.79
CA ILE A 161 43.71 -26.91 -25.07
C ILE A 161 45.20 -26.55 -25.07
N ILE A 162 46.04 -27.58 -25.08
CA ILE A 162 47.48 -27.48 -25.33
C ILE A 162 47.68 -27.84 -26.80
N THR A 163 48.26 -26.93 -27.58
CA THR A 163 48.78 -27.25 -28.92
C THR A 163 50.26 -26.91 -28.92
N ASP A 164 51.09 -27.93 -29.14
CA ASP A 164 52.53 -27.80 -29.31
C ASP A 164 52.87 -27.62 -30.80
N LYS A 165 53.99 -26.93 -31.05
CA LYS A 165 54.64 -26.48 -32.31
C LYS A 165 53.97 -26.72 -33.67
#